data_AF-A0A7X9IE62-F1
#
_entry.id   AF-A0A7X9IE62-F1
#
_cell.length_a   1.000
_cell.length_b   1.000
_cell.length_c   1.000
_cell.angle_alpha   90.00
_cell.angle_beta   90.00
_cell.angle_gamma   90.00
#
_symmetry.space_group_name_H-M   'P 1'
#
loop_
_entity.id
_entity.type
_entity.pdbx_description
1 polymer ?
#
loop_
_entity_poly.entity_id
_entity_poly.type
_entity_poly.pdbx_seq_one_letter_code
_entity_poly.pdbx_strand_id
1 'polypeptide(L)'
;MKTVTTLFLSIAIVSAVVLGAATSSEACTNLLVTKGASADGAVMITYTCDGEFHPRLQYRPAADYPAGDSLAITNWFGQTVGWIPQVPHTYAVVGLMNEHQLAISETTFDGRPELEDTLTGFLGYFDLMTIALQRAKTAREAIRVMVDLANTHGYSSTGESISLADTREAWILEMIGKGPGRKGIVWVAVKVPDGYISCHANKARIGEFPLSDTSTCLHADDVISFAVEQGYYDPQSGQPFRFCEAYHPATPKNQRYADARVWSIFRRAAPSQTFSPDYHRGLEGAKPYPLWIKPDKKLSVADVFALMRDHYE
;
A
#
# COMPACT_ATOMS: atom_id res chain seq x y z
N MET A 1 -53.61 -6.35 -58.01
CA MET A 1 -54.46 -6.86 -56.91
C MET A 1 -53.71 -7.98 -56.19
N LYS A 2 -53.39 -7.76 -54.91
CA LYS A 2 -53.19 -8.69 -53.77
C LYS A 2 -52.78 -10.14 -54.11
N THR A 3 -51.70 -10.70 -53.54
CA THR A 3 -51.53 -10.89 -52.09
C THR A 3 -50.05 -11.13 -51.73
N VAL A 4 -49.57 -10.41 -50.72
CA VAL A 4 -48.35 -10.67 -49.94
C VAL A 4 -48.77 -11.41 -48.68
N THR A 5 -48.12 -12.53 -48.34
CA THR A 5 -47.96 -12.96 -46.93
C THR A 5 -46.84 -14.01 -46.85
N THR A 6 -45.61 -13.61 -46.52
CA THR A 6 -44.99 -13.60 -45.17
C THR A 6 -44.25 -14.90 -44.87
N LEU A 7 -42.97 -14.93 -45.21
CA LEU A 7 -42.00 -15.89 -44.69
C LEU A 7 -41.59 -15.40 -43.29
N PHE A 8 -42.06 -16.07 -42.25
CA PHE A 8 -41.61 -15.82 -40.88
C PHE A 8 -40.18 -16.33 -40.73
N LEU A 9 -39.21 -15.42 -40.87
CA LEU A 9 -37.85 -15.67 -40.42
C LEU A 9 -37.81 -15.36 -38.92
N SER A 10 -37.96 -16.39 -38.10
CA SER A 10 -37.81 -16.31 -36.65
C SER A 10 -36.34 -16.03 -36.33
N ILE A 11 -35.98 -14.75 -36.20
CA ILE A 11 -34.70 -14.33 -35.62
C ILE A 11 -34.81 -14.59 -34.11
N ALA A 12 -34.33 -15.75 -33.67
CA ALA A 12 -34.07 -16.00 -32.27
C ALA A 12 -32.87 -15.14 -31.85
N ILE A 13 -33.14 -13.98 -31.26
CA ILE A 13 -32.13 -13.21 -30.53
C ILE A 13 -31.80 -14.03 -29.28
N VAL A 14 -30.71 -14.81 -29.36
CA VAL A 14 -30.09 -15.38 -28.16
C VAL A 14 -29.40 -14.22 -27.44
N SER A 15 -30.15 -13.58 -26.54
CA SER A 15 -29.56 -12.73 -25.52
C SER A 15 -28.72 -13.62 -24.62
N ALA A 16 -27.43 -13.76 -24.94
CA ALA A 16 -26.45 -14.33 -24.03
C ALA A 16 -26.37 -13.38 -22.82
N VAL A 17 -27.16 -13.68 -21.79
CA VAL A 17 -26.95 -13.14 -20.45
C VAL A 17 -25.61 -13.70 -20.01
N VAL A 18 -24.53 -12.95 -20.28
CA VAL A 18 -23.25 -13.16 -19.64
C VAL A 18 -23.49 -12.82 -18.17
N LEU A 19 -23.85 -13.83 -17.39
CA LEU A 19 -23.69 -13.82 -15.95
C LEU A 19 -22.19 -13.61 -15.71
N GLY A 20 -21.78 -12.34 -15.59
CA GLY A 20 -20.44 -12.00 -15.17
C GLY A 20 -20.24 -12.61 -13.81
N ALA A 21 -19.39 -13.64 -13.73
CA ALA A 21 -18.84 -14.04 -12.45
C ALA A 21 -18.18 -12.79 -11.87
N ALA A 22 -18.61 -12.37 -10.68
CA ALA A 22 -17.89 -11.37 -9.92
C ALA A 22 -16.50 -11.96 -9.68
N THR A 23 -15.52 -11.51 -10.45
CA THR A 23 -14.12 -11.88 -10.23
C THR A 23 -13.68 -11.13 -8.99
N SER A 24 -13.31 -11.87 -7.93
CA SER A 24 -12.61 -11.31 -6.77
C SER A 24 -11.37 -10.56 -7.27
N SER A 25 -11.20 -9.31 -6.85
CA SER A 25 -10.12 -8.45 -7.31
C SER A 25 -9.39 -7.88 -6.10
N GLU A 26 -8.17 -8.33 -5.84
CA GLU A 26 -7.32 -7.81 -4.76
C GLU A 26 -6.73 -6.43 -5.15
N ALA A 27 -7.59 -5.41 -5.23
CA ALA A 27 -7.31 -4.10 -5.84
C ALA A 27 -7.22 -2.95 -4.83
N CYS A 28 -6.50 -3.15 -3.74
CA CYS A 28 -6.36 -2.10 -2.72
C CYS A 28 -5.78 -0.80 -3.30
N THR A 29 -6.36 0.33 -2.89
CA THR A 29 -5.92 1.68 -3.26
C THR A 29 -5.84 2.55 -2.01
N ASN A 30 -4.76 3.32 -1.88
CA ASN A 30 -4.58 4.31 -0.82
C ASN A 30 -4.32 5.69 -1.44
N LEU A 31 -4.95 6.70 -0.86
CA LEU A 31 -4.71 8.12 -1.07
C LEU A 31 -4.32 8.75 0.27
N LEU A 32 -3.17 9.41 0.30
CA LEU A 32 -2.66 10.19 1.41
C LEU A 32 -2.83 11.68 1.10
N VAL A 33 -3.37 12.43 2.05
CA VAL A 33 -3.55 13.88 1.98
C VAL A 33 -2.89 14.50 3.20
N THR A 34 -1.89 15.36 2.97
CA THR A 34 -1.21 16.08 4.04
C THR A 34 -2.06 17.24 4.56
N LYS A 35 -1.69 17.74 5.75
CA LYS A 35 -2.35 18.88 6.41
C LYS A 35 -2.47 20.12 5.52
N GLY A 36 -1.43 20.47 4.78
CA GLY A 36 -1.43 21.60 3.86
C GLY A 36 -2.30 21.37 2.62
N ALA A 37 -2.55 20.12 2.26
CA ALA A 37 -3.37 19.73 1.12
C ALA A 37 -4.86 19.56 1.47
N SER A 38 -5.21 19.45 2.75
CA SER A 38 -6.60 19.33 3.19
C SER A 38 -7.25 20.68 3.44
N ALA A 39 -8.58 20.72 3.29
CA ALA A 39 -9.37 21.93 3.46
C ALA A 39 -9.47 22.38 4.93
N ASP A 40 -9.43 21.44 5.87
CA ASP A 40 -9.60 21.64 7.31
C ASP A 40 -8.30 21.46 8.12
N GLY A 41 -7.18 21.13 7.46
CA GLY A 41 -5.90 20.92 8.12
C GLY A 41 -5.73 19.53 8.75
N ALA A 42 -6.63 18.58 8.46
CA ALA A 42 -6.45 17.17 8.82
C ALA A 42 -5.39 16.50 7.94
N VAL A 43 -4.72 15.48 8.47
CA VAL A 43 -4.01 14.49 7.66
C VAL A 43 -4.98 13.34 7.41
N MET A 44 -5.13 12.91 6.16
CA MET A 44 -6.05 11.84 5.80
C MET A 44 -5.30 10.74 5.06
N ILE A 45 -5.60 9.49 5.41
CA ILE A 45 -5.29 8.32 4.61
C ILE A 45 -6.58 7.56 4.32
N THR A 46 -6.60 6.82 3.23
CA THR A 46 -7.76 6.06 2.78
C THR A 46 -7.36 4.64 2.47
N TYR A 47 -8.32 3.73 2.49
CA TYR A 47 -8.10 2.33 2.19
C TYR A 47 -9.33 1.75 1.48
N THR A 48 -9.18 1.39 0.21
CA THR A 48 -10.07 0.41 -0.41
C THR A 48 -9.47 -0.97 -0.17
N CYS A 49 -10.25 -1.86 0.44
CA CYS A 49 -9.88 -3.25 0.71
C CYS A 49 -10.80 -4.10 -0.15
N ASP A 50 -10.37 -4.38 -1.38
CA ASP A 50 -11.26 -4.85 -2.45
C ASP A 50 -11.34 -6.40 -2.57
N GLY A 51 -10.82 -7.12 -1.56
CA GLY A 51 -10.96 -8.58 -1.43
C GLY A 51 -12.29 -9.02 -0.77
N GLU A 52 -12.50 -10.34 -0.68
CA GLU A 52 -13.71 -10.93 -0.08
C GLU A 52 -13.66 -10.92 1.46
N PHE A 53 -13.60 -9.73 2.05
CA PHE A 53 -13.59 -9.55 3.50
C PHE A 53 -14.95 -9.03 3.99
N HIS A 54 -15.46 -9.58 5.09
CA HIS A 54 -16.59 -8.98 5.79
C HIS A 54 -16.06 -7.85 6.67
N PRO A 55 -16.34 -6.57 6.35
CA PRO A 55 -15.81 -5.47 7.15
C PRO A 55 -16.41 -5.53 8.55
N ARG A 56 -15.55 -5.69 9.56
CA ARG A 56 -15.92 -5.58 10.97
C ARG A 56 -15.12 -4.44 11.57
N LEU A 57 -15.82 -3.46 12.14
CA LEU A 57 -15.17 -2.45 12.96
C LEU A 57 -14.82 -3.10 14.31
N GLN A 58 -13.56 -3.52 14.44
CA GLN A 58 -13.06 -4.15 15.66
C GLN A 58 -12.58 -3.10 16.65
N TYR A 59 -12.87 -3.31 17.93
CA TYR A 59 -12.30 -2.54 19.03
C TYR A 59 -11.38 -3.43 19.86
N ARG A 60 -10.16 -2.97 20.10
CA ARG A 60 -9.20 -3.57 21.03
C ARG A 60 -8.97 -2.56 22.16
N PRO A 61 -9.34 -2.86 23.41
CA PRO A 61 -9.10 -1.94 24.52
C PRO A 61 -7.60 -1.83 24.82
N ALA A 62 -7.20 -0.70 25.38
CA ALA A 62 -5.89 -0.56 26.03
C ALA A 62 -5.79 -1.58 27.18
N ALA A 63 -4.58 -2.11 27.40
CA ALA A 63 -4.36 -3.12 28.42
C ALA A 63 -2.95 -3.03 29.01
N ASP A 64 -2.82 -3.39 30.29
CA ASP A 64 -1.55 -3.55 30.98
C ASP A 64 -1.18 -5.03 31.06
N TYR A 65 0.11 -5.33 30.93
CA TYR A 65 0.64 -6.69 30.93
C TYR A 65 1.78 -6.84 31.95
N PRO A 66 1.89 -8.00 32.63
CA PRO A 66 2.98 -8.24 33.55
C PRO A 66 4.34 -8.33 32.83
N ALA A 67 5.42 -8.06 33.57
CA ALA A 67 6.76 -8.17 33.03
C ALA A 67 7.06 -9.61 32.56
N GLY A 68 7.61 -9.75 31.35
CA GLY A 68 7.95 -11.04 30.75
C GLY A 68 6.80 -11.73 30.02
N ASP A 69 5.64 -11.09 29.89
CA ASP A 69 4.51 -11.63 29.13
C ASP A 69 4.81 -11.69 27.61
N SER A 70 3.99 -12.45 26.88
CA SER A 70 4.16 -12.73 25.45
C SER A 70 2.84 -12.61 24.68
N LEU A 71 2.94 -12.16 23.43
CA LEU A 71 1.83 -12.12 22.49
C LEU A 71 1.95 -13.30 21.51
N ALA A 72 0.91 -14.13 21.44
CA ALA A 72 0.76 -15.15 20.42
C ALA A 72 0.41 -14.51 19.07
N ILE A 73 1.10 -14.94 18.01
CA ILE A 73 0.75 -14.62 16.63
C ILE A 73 0.01 -15.82 16.05
N THR A 74 -1.18 -15.58 15.50
CA THR A 74 -2.06 -16.63 14.97
C THR A 74 -2.27 -16.46 13.48
N ASN A 75 -2.18 -17.55 12.72
CA ASN A 75 -2.53 -17.54 11.31
C ASN A 75 -4.05 -17.45 11.11
N TRP A 76 -4.47 -17.39 9.83
CA TRP A 76 -5.87 -17.33 9.43
C TRP A 76 -6.74 -18.48 9.95
N PHE A 77 -6.15 -19.66 10.21
CA PHE A 77 -6.83 -20.83 10.75
C PHE A 77 -6.93 -20.82 12.29
N GLY A 78 -6.47 -19.75 12.94
CA GLY A 78 -6.44 -19.61 14.40
C GLY A 78 -5.33 -20.41 15.08
N GLN A 79 -4.35 -20.91 14.33
CA GLN A 79 -3.21 -21.65 14.87
C GLN A 79 -2.11 -20.68 15.27
N THR A 80 -1.55 -20.85 16.47
CA THR A 80 -0.38 -20.08 16.89
C THR A 80 0.85 -20.47 16.06
N VAL A 81 1.41 -19.50 15.34
CA VAL A 81 2.60 -19.67 14.49
C VAL A 81 3.87 -19.10 15.12
N GLY A 82 3.73 -18.24 16.13
CA GLY A 82 4.89 -17.67 16.81
C GLY A 82 4.50 -16.85 18.04
N TRP A 83 5.52 -16.37 18.74
CA TRP A 83 5.39 -15.56 19.94
C TRP A 83 6.36 -14.38 19.87
N ILE A 84 5.90 -13.22 20.32
CA ILE A 84 6.75 -12.04 20.50
C ILE A 84 6.65 -11.53 21.95
N PRO A 85 7.67 -10.84 22.48
CA PRO A 85 7.56 -10.20 23.78
C PRO A 85 6.40 -9.19 23.81
N GLN A 86 5.65 -9.20 24.91
CA GLN A 86 4.62 -8.20 25.15
C GLN A 86 5.22 -6.93 25.75
N VAL A 87 4.60 -5.78 25.46
CA VAL A 87 4.95 -4.50 26.09
C VAL A 87 4.14 -4.29 27.37
N PRO A 88 4.63 -3.53 28.36
CA PRO A 88 3.90 -3.32 29.62
C PRO A 88 2.51 -2.70 29.45
N HIS A 89 2.29 -1.93 28.40
CA HIS A 89 1.03 -1.25 28.10
C HIS A 89 0.78 -1.21 26.59
N THR A 90 -0.45 -1.54 26.17
CA THR A 90 -0.92 -1.35 24.79
C THR A 90 -2.00 -0.28 24.72
N TYR A 91 -2.04 0.43 23.60
CA TYR A 91 -3.04 1.47 23.34
C TYR A 91 -4.35 0.89 22.80
N ALA A 92 -5.45 1.61 23.05
CA ALA A 92 -6.75 1.27 22.50
C ALA A 92 -6.77 1.50 20.98
N VAL A 93 -7.36 0.55 20.23
CA VAL A 93 -7.45 0.56 18.76
C VAL A 93 -8.89 0.35 18.32
N VAL A 94 -9.38 1.24 17.45
CA VAL A 94 -10.66 1.12 16.75
C VAL A 94 -10.38 1.00 15.25
N GLY A 95 -10.67 -0.17 14.67
CA GLY A 95 -10.36 -0.46 13.29
C GLY A 95 -8.85 -0.35 13.03
N LEU A 96 -8.47 0.57 12.15
CA LEU A 96 -7.09 0.85 11.76
C LEU A 96 -6.56 2.18 12.33
N MET A 97 -7.12 2.63 13.45
CA MET A 97 -6.71 3.84 14.16
C MET A 97 -6.63 3.58 15.66
N ASN A 98 -5.69 4.22 16.35
CA ASN A 98 -5.57 4.15 17.81
C ASN A 98 -6.00 5.43 18.54
N GLU A 99 -6.04 5.38 19.87
CA GLU A 99 -6.42 6.51 20.73
C GLU A 99 -5.49 7.74 20.63
N HIS A 100 -4.33 7.59 20.00
CA HIS A 100 -3.39 8.68 19.72
C HIS A 100 -3.60 9.31 18.34
N GLN A 101 -4.69 8.95 17.65
CA GLN A 101 -5.01 9.42 16.30
C GLN A 101 -3.94 9.04 15.27
N LEU A 102 -3.20 7.95 15.53
CA LEU A 102 -2.38 7.28 14.52
C LEU A 102 -3.28 6.33 13.72
N ALA A 103 -3.21 6.42 12.40
CA ALA A 103 -3.88 5.53 11.47
C ALA A 103 -2.88 4.85 10.53
N ILE A 104 -3.17 3.60 10.15
CA ILE A 104 -2.33 2.79 9.26
C ILE A 104 -3.21 2.07 8.22
N SER A 105 -2.89 2.17 6.93
CA SER A 105 -3.51 1.38 5.85
C SER A 105 -2.45 0.82 4.91
N GLU A 106 -2.83 -0.05 3.98
CA GLU A 106 -1.86 -0.66 3.05
C GLU A 106 -2.40 -0.86 1.63
N THR A 107 -1.46 -1.16 0.73
CA THR A 107 -1.70 -1.90 -0.52
C THR A 107 -0.54 -2.89 -0.76
N THR A 108 -0.87 -4.17 -0.96
CA THR A 108 0.10 -5.21 -1.38
C THR A 108 0.62 -4.99 -2.80
N PHE A 109 1.94 -4.92 -2.98
CA PHE A 109 2.59 -4.84 -4.29
C PHE A 109 3.24 -6.14 -4.78
N ASP A 110 3.23 -7.18 -3.95
CA ASP A 110 3.88 -8.49 -4.17
C ASP A 110 5.40 -8.42 -4.28
N GLY A 111 5.90 -7.79 -5.34
CA GLY A 111 7.34 -7.64 -5.59
C GLY A 111 7.95 -8.91 -6.16
N ARG A 112 9.10 -9.29 -5.61
CA ARG A 112 9.87 -10.47 -6.04
C ARG A 112 9.43 -11.70 -5.26
N PRO A 113 8.86 -12.73 -5.90
CA PRO A 113 8.31 -13.89 -5.19
C PRO A 113 9.37 -14.69 -4.42
N GLU A 114 10.62 -14.68 -4.88
CA GLU A 114 11.73 -15.34 -4.18
C GLU A 114 12.09 -14.70 -2.83
N LEU A 115 11.60 -13.48 -2.56
CA LEU A 115 11.84 -12.76 -1.31
C LEU A 115 10.78 -13.03 -0.23
N GLU A 116 9.70 -13.75 -0.56
CA GLU A 116 8.68 -14.16 0.40
C GLU A 116 9.18 -15.32 1.25
N ASP A 117 9.18 -15.15 2.58
CA ASP A 117 9.58 -16.19 3.53
C ASP A 117 8.38 -16.79 4.27
N THR A 118 7.78 -17.83 3.67
CA THR A 118 6.71 -18.63 4.27
C THR A 118 7.22 -19.80 5.12
N LEU A 119 8.55 -20.00 5.20
CA LEU A 119 9.16 -21.14 5.89
C LEU A 119 9.61 -20.79 7.30
N THR A 120 10.21 -19.63 7.48
CA THR A 120 10.81 -19.22 8.77
C THR A 120 10.24 -17.92 9.34
N GLY A 121 9.63 -17.08 8.50
CA GLY A 121 8.85 -15.93 8.95
C GLY A 121 7.49 -16.35 9.52
N PHE A 122 6.96 -15.58 10.46
CA PHE A 122 5.59 -15.79 10.96
C PHE A 122 4.77 -14.51 11.18
N LEU A 123 5.37 -13.32 11.14
CA LEU A 123 4.62 -12.07 11.19
C LEU A 123 4.15 -11.69 9.78
N GLY A 124 2.83 -11.65 9.59
CA GLY A 124 2.25 -11.06 8.40
C GLY A 124 2.22 -9.53 8.48
N TYR A 125 2.03 -8.87 7.35
CA TYR A 125 1.93 -7.40 7.31
C TYR A 125 0.80 -6.85 8.20
N PHE A 126 -0.34 -7.56 8.25
CA PHE A 126 -1.49 -7.13 9.06
C PHE A 126 -1.21 -7.27 10.57
N ASP A 127 -0.42 -8.27 10.97
CA ASP A 127 0.09 -8.40 12.34
C ASP A 127 0.94 -7.19 12.69
N LEU A 128 1.88 -6.82 11.81
CA LEU A 128 2.75 -5.66 12.01
C LEU A 128 1.94 -4.37 12.18
N MET A 129 0.96 -4.10 11.32
CA MET A 129 0.09 -2.93 11.42
C MET A 129 -0.70 -2.93 12.75
N THR A 130 -1.31 -4.07 13.09
CA THR A 130 -2.15 -4.20 14.30
C THR A 130 -1.32 -4.04 15.57
N ILE A 131 -0.11 -4.61 15.60
CA ILE A 131 0.80 -4.48 16.74
C ILE A 131 1.35 -3.06 16.83
N ALA A 132 1.69 -2.43 15.70
CA ALA A 132 2.17 -1.04 15.68
C ALA A 132 1.12 -0.07 16.23
N LEU A 133 -0.15 -0.21 15.85
CA LEU A 133 -1.25 0.60 16.41
C LEU A 133 -1.38 0.45 17.93
N GLN A 134 -1.07 -0.72 18.48
CA GLN A 134 -1.10 -0.97 19.93
C GLN A 134 0.16 -0.45 20.65
N ARG A 135 1.26 -0.16 19.94
CA ARG A 135 2.57 0.14 20.55
C ARG A 135 3.16 1.51 20.19
N ALA A 136 2.56 2.25 19.25
CA ALA A 136 3.06 3.53 18.77
C ALA A 136 2.03 4.66 18.91
N LYS A 137 2.51 5.90 19.06
CA LYS A 137 1.67 7.11 19.11
C LYS A 137 1.78 7.96 17.84
N THR A 138 2.84 7.78 17.06
CA THR A 138 3.14 8.57 15.87
C THR A 138 3.46 7.69 14.67
N ALA A 139 3.35 8.24 13.46
CA ALA A 139 3.63 7.50 12.23
C ALA A 139 5.07 6.97 12.19
N ARG A 140 6.05 7.77 12.66
CA ARG A 140 7.45 7.36 12.73
C ARG A 140 7.71 6.25 13.74
N GLU A 141 7.07 6.32 14.92
CA GLU A 141 7.15 5.25 15.92
C GLU A 141 6.58 3.95 15.37
N ALA A 142 5.45 4.02 14.66
CA ALA A 142 4.83 2.86 14.05
C ALA A 142 5.74 2.21 13.00
N ILE A 143 6.40 2.99 12.14
CA ILE A 143 7.41 2.49 11.19
C ILE A 143 8.49 1.70 11.93
N ARG A 144 9.05 2.26 13.01
CA ARG A 144 10.08 1.58 13.81
C ARG A 144 9.56 0.29 14.43
N VAL A 145 8.37 0.30 15.04
CA VAL A 145 7.78 -0.91 15.62
C VAL A 145 7.63 -2.01 14.57
N MET A 146 7.09 -1.69 13.38
CA MET A 146 6.92 -2.69 12.31
C MET A 146 8.27 -3.24 11.83
N VAL A 147 9.24 -2.37 11.59
CA VAL A 147 10.59 -2.74 11.12
C VAL A 147 11.32 -3.59 12.16
N ASP A 148 11.31 -3.17 13.43
CA ASP A 148 11.99 -3.87 14.52
C ASP A 148 11.37 -5.26 14.72
N LEU A 149 10.05 -5.38 14.67
CA LEU A 149 9.35 -6.66 14.75
C LEU A 149 9.70 -7.58 13.57
N ALA A 150 9.61 -7.08 12.35
CA ALA A 150 9.93 -7.85 11.14
C ALA A 150 11.39 -8.33 11.15
N ASN A 151 12.35 -7.47 11.52
CA ASN A 151 13.77 -7.83 11.61
C ASN A 151 14.07 -8.78 12.78
N THR A 152 13.37 -8.63 13.90
CA THR A 152 13.64 -9.42 15.12
C THR A 152 12.91 -10.76 15.14
N HIS A 153 11.77 -10.89 14.47
CA HIS A 153 10.90 -12.08 14.57
C HIS A 153 10.61 -12.72 13.21
N GLY A 154 11.04 -12.11 12.11
CA GLY A 154 10.79 -12.60 10.76
C GLY A 154 9.52 -12.02 10.16
N TYR A 155 9.42 -12.05 8.84
CA TYR A 155 8.33 -11.48 8.06
C TYR A 155 7.87 -12.51 7.03
N SER A 156 6.57 -12.77 6.95
CA SER A 156 5.98 -13.85 6.14
C SER A 156 4.90 -13.35 5.20
N SER A 157 5.12 -12.18 4.61
CA SER A 157 4.25 -11.64 3.56
C SER A 157 5.09 -11.20 2.36
N THR A 158 4.39 -10.90 1.26
CA THR A 158 4.99 -10.33 0.08
C THR A 158 5.32 -8.84 0.29
N GLY A 159 5.64 -8.12 -0.77
CA GLY A 159 5.93 -6.69 -0.72
C GLY A 159 4.71 -5.83 -0.42
N GLU A 160 4.86 -4.87 0.49
CA GLU A 160 3.78 -4.03 1.00
C GLU A 160 4.07 -2.54 0.93
N SER A 161 3.10 -1.75 0.48
CA SER A 161 3.09 -0.30 0.60
C SER A 161 2.15 0.12 1.72
N ILE A 162 2.68 0.62 2.83
CA ILE A 162 1.94 0.97 4.04
C ILE A 162 1.86 2.50 4.14
N SER A 163 0.62 3.00 4.19
CA SER A 163 0.30 4.39 4.49
C SER A 163 0.20 4.59 6.00
N LEU A 164 0.95 5.54 6.54
CA LEU A 164 0.86 5.92 7.96
C LEU A 164 0.55 7.39 8.10
N ALA A 165 -0.40 7.74 8.96
CA ALA A 165 -0.71 9.12 9.28
C ALA A 165 -0.96 9.33 10.76
N ASP A 166 -0.41 10.41 11.29
CA ASP A 166 -0.80 10.97 12.59
C ASP A 166 -1.34 12.40 12.40
N THR A 167 -1.57 13.14 13.48
CA THR A 167 -2.12 14.50 13.42
C THR A 167 -1.21 15.53 12.72
N ARG A 168 0.02 15.15 12.34
CA ARG A 168 1.06 16.05 11.80
C ARG A 168 1.67 15.56 10.50
N GLU A 169 1.89 14.27 10.34
CA GLU A 169 2.67 13.71 9.23
C GLU A 169 1.93 12.58 8.50
N ALA A 170 2.16 12.48 7.19
CA ALA A 170 1.81 11.32 6.37
C ALA A 170 3.09 10.69 5.81
N TRP A 171 3.17 9.36 5.85
CA TRP A 171 4.33 8.57 5.43
C TRP A 171 3.90 7.41 4.53
N ILE A 172 4.75 7.07 3.57
CA ILE A 172 4.65 5.86 2.76
C ILE A 172 5.84 4.99 3.13
N LEU A 173 5.59 3.77 3.61
CA LEU A 173 6.59 2.74 3.86
C LEU A 173 6.43 1.66 2.79
N GLU A 174 7.48 1.38 2.03
CA GLU A 174 7.56 0.20 1.17
C GLU A 174 8.55 -0.80 1.78
N MET A 175 8.09 -2.03 2.00
CA MET A 175 8.89 -3.09 2.62
C MET A 175 8.67 -4.44 1.94
N ILE A 176 9.71 -5.27 1.93
CA ILE A 176 9.67 -6.64 1.41
C ILE A 176 10.65 -7.53 2.18
N GLY A 177 10.37 -8.83 2.24
CA GLY A 177 11.26 -9.82 2.85
C GLY A 177 12.63 -9.93 2.18
N LYS A 178 13.49 -10.74 2.79
CA LYS A 178 14.83 -11.09 2.28
C LYS A 178 14.92 -12.52 1.75
N GLY A 179 13.78 -13.20 1.62
CA GLY A 179 13.66 -14.58 1.20
C GLY A 179 13.97 -15.61 2.30
N PRO A 180 13.65 -16.90 2.06
CA PRO A 180 13.87 -17.96 3.02
C PRO A 180 15.34 -18.09 3.44
N GLY A 181 15.57 -18.34 4.73
CA GLY A 181 16.92 -18.52 5.28
C GLY A 181 17.70 -17.23 5.51
N ARG A 182 17.11 -16.06 5.19
CA ARG A 182 17.67 -14.75 5.53
C ARG A 182 16.65 -13.93 6.30
N LYS A 183 16.93 -13.74 7.59
CA LYS A 183 16.03 -13.00 8.48
C LYS A 183 16.01 -11.51 8.15
N GLY A 184 14.81 -10.93 8.22
CA GLY A 184 14.56 -9.50 8.15
C GLY A 184 14.02 -9.03 6.80
N ILE A 185 13.91 -7.72 6.69
CA ILE A 185 13.28 -7.04 5.56
C ILE A 185 14.23 -5.99 4.97
N VAL A 186 14.03 -5.66 3.70
CA VAL A 186 14.52 -4.40 3.12
C VAL A 186 13.34 -3.46 2.97
N TRP A 187 13.57 -2.18 3.26
CA TRP A 187 12.49 -1.21 3.32
C TRP A 187 12.98 0.22 3.14
N VAL A 188 12.05 1.10 2.75
CA VAL A 188 12.22 2.54 2.69
C VAL A 188 10.90 3.20 3.08
N ALA A 189 10.96 4.25 3.89
CA ALA A 189 9.84 5.08 4.25
C ALA A 189 10.13 6.55 3.94
N VAL A 190 9.21 7.22 3.25
CA VAL A 190 9.34 8.63 2.90
C VAL A 190 8.14 9.43 3.40
N LYS A 191 8.42 10.63 3.92
CA LYS A 191 7.41 11.57 4.36
C LYS A 191 6.80 12.28 3.15
N VAL A 192 5.48 12.28 3.05
CA VAL A 192 4.78 13.08 2.03
C VAL A 192 4.94 14.57 2.39
N PRO A 193 5.43 15.43 1.47
CA PRO A 193 5.61 16.85 1.74
C PRO A 193 4.29 17.54 2.09
N ASP A 194 4.33 18.49 3.04
CA ASP A 194 3.13 19.25 3.41
C ASP A 194 2.59 20.04 2.21
N GLY A 195 1.27 20.03 2.01
CA GLY A 195 0.63 20.62 0.84
C GLY A 195 0.51 19.67 -0.36
N TYR A 196 0.97 18.43 -0.25
CA TYR A 196 0.89 17.43 -1.31
C TYR A 196 -0.07 16.29 -0.96
N ILE A 197 -0.50 15.59 -2.01
CA ILE A 197 -1.16 14.29 -1.93
C ILE A 197 -0.27 13.23 -2.55
N SER A 198 -0.42 11.99 -2.10
CA SER A 198 0.19 10.82 -2.74
C SER A 198 -0.85 9.72 -2.90
N CYS A 199 -0.66 8.85 -3.88
CA CYS A 199 -1.50 7.69 -4.07
C CYS A 199 -0.62 6.47 -4.34
N HIS A 200 -0.92 5.35 -3.71
CA HIS A 200 -0.37 4.07 -4.11
C HIS A 200 -1.48 3.03 -4.23
N ALA A 201 -1.22 2.07 -5.10
CA ALA A 201 -2.05 0.94 -5.43
C ALA A 201 -1.15 -0.31 -5.34
N ASN A 202 -1.54 -1.43 -5.92
CA ASN A 202 -0.79 -2.70 -5.86
C ASN A 202 0.52 -2.69 -6.69
N LYS A 203 1.38 -1.69 -6.46
CA LYS A 203 2.69 -1.52 -7.08
C LYS A 203 3.53 -0.53 -6.26
N ALA A 204 4.72 -0.96 -5.85
CA ALA A 204 5.75 -0.08 -5.29
C ALA A 204 6.05 1.11 -6.23
N ARG A 205 6.21 2.29 -5.64
CA ARG A 205 6.38 3.58 -6.32
C ARG A 205 7.58 4.38 -5.82
N ILE A 206 8.12 4.09 -4.63
CA ILE A 206 9.29 4.83 -4.11
C ILE A 206 10.47 4.57 -5.05
N GLY A 207 10.90 5.63 -5.76
CA GLY A 207 12.01 5.58 -6.70
C GLY A 207 13.32 5.88 -5.98
N GLU A 208 13.94 6.98 -6.36
CA GLU A 208 15.09 7.56 -5.64
C GLU A 208 14.62 8.17 -4.32
N PHE A 209 15.46 8.06 -3.29
CA PHE A 209 15.20 8.61 -1.96
C PHE A 209 16.49 9.13 -1.33
N PRO A 210 16.43 10.14 -0.46
CA PRO A 210 17.62 10.66 0.20
C PRO A 210 18.12 9.66 1.24
N LEU A 211 19.42 9.37 1.23
CA LEU A 211 20.05 8.42 2.16
C LEU A 211 20.48 9.06 3.49
N SER A 212 20.59 10.39 3.55
CA SER A 212 21.12 11.11 4.71
C SER A 212 20.08 11.94 5.45
N ASP A 213 18.92 12.22 4.85
CA ASP A 213 17.88 13.03 5.47
C ASP A 213 16.89 12.18 6.27
N THR A 214 17.27 11.90 7.52
CA THR A 214 16.43 11.17 8.48
C THR A 214 15.14 11.90 8.88
N SER A 215 15.01 13.19 8.53
CA SER A 215 13.80 13.96 8.80
C SER A 215 12.68 13.68 7.81
N THR A 216 13.02 13.26 6.59
CA THR A 216 12.06 13.00 5.49
C THR A 216 12.14 11.58 4.93
N CYS A 217 13.18 10.81 5.26
CA CYS A 217 13.39 9.45 4.78
C CYS A 217 13.97 8.56 5.90
N LEU A 218 13.48 7.34 6.00
CA LEU A 218 14.03 6.28 6.83
C LEU A 218 14.18 5.04 5.94
N HIS A 219 15.23 4.25 6.08
CA HIS A 219 15.41 3.06 5.24
C HIS A 219 16.25 2.00 5.95
N ALA A 220 16.21 0.76 5.43
CA ALA A 220 17.14 -0.28 5.87
C ALA A 220 18.59 0.10 5.53
N ASP A 221 19.52 -0.17 6.45
CA ASP A 221 20.95 0.09 6.22
C ASP A 221 21.49 -0.67 5.00
N ASP A 222 20.93 -1.85 4.72
CA ASP A 222 21.33 -2.72 3.63
C ASP A 222 20.40 -2.68 2.41
N VAL A 223 19.52 -1.66 2.29
CA VAL A 223 18.56 -1.54 1.17
C VAL A 223 19.24 -1.50 -0.20
N ILE A 224 20.45 -0.97 -0.33
CA ILE A 224 21.16 -0.95 -1.61
C ILE A 224 22.08 -2.17 -1.74
N SER A 225 22.86 -2.49 -0.71
CA SER A 225 23.83 -3.60 -0.76
C SER A 225 23.15 -4.95 -0.96
N PHE A 226 21.97 -5.17 -0.37
CA PHE A 226 21.16 -6.37 -0.63
C PHE A 226 20.72 -6.46 -2.09
N ALA A 227 20.26 -5.35 -2.69
CA ALA A 227 19.88 -5.35 -4.11
C ALA A 227 21.05 -5.65 -5.04
N VAL A 228 22.26 -5.18 -4.71
CA VAL A 228 23.48 -5.51 -5.47
C VAL A 228 23.81 -7.00 -5.32
N GLU A 229 23.76 -7.53 -4.11
CA GLU A 229 24.05 -8.95 -3.85
C GLU A 229 23.11 -9.89 -4.60
N GLN A 230 21.82 -9.54 -4.67
CA GLN A 230 20.82 -10.32 -5.41
C GLN A 230 20.84 -10.08 -6.93
N GLY A 231 21.68 -9.17 -7.44
CA GLY A 231 21.71 -8.81 -8.85
C GLY A 231 20.50 -8.00 -9.32
N TYR A 232 19.75 -7.39 -8.40
CA TYR A 232 18.59 -6.54 -8.69
C TYR A 232 18.98 -5.12 -9.09
N TYR A 233 20.20 -4.71 -8.74
CA TYR A 233 20.74 -3.41 -9.08
C TYR A 233 22.23 -3.52 -9.44
N ASP A 234 22.60 -2.96 -10.59
CA ASP A 234 23.99 -2.84 -11.00
C ASP A 234 24.52 -1.43 -10.67
N PRO A 235 25.43 -1.28 -9.68
CA PRO A 235 26.00 0.01 -9.32
C PRO A 235 26.90 0.60 -10.41
N GLN A 236 27.32 -0.19 -11.41
CA GLN A 236 28.14 0.25 -12.53
C GLN A 236 27.30 0.73 -13.74
N SER A 237 25.97 0.54 -13.71
CA SER A 237 25.06 0.93 -14.80
C SER A 237 25.00 2.45 -15.05
N GLY A 238 25.49 3.26 -14.11
CA GLY A 238 25.39 4.72 -14.14
C GLY A 238 23.98 5.25 -13.86
N GLN A 239 23.01 4.38 -13.52
CA GLN A 239 21.67 4.77 -13.10
C GLN A 239 21.58 4.86 -11.57
N PRO A 240 20.80 5.79 -11.01
CA PRO A 240 20.60 5.85 -9.57
C PRO A 240 19.77 4.64 -9.08
N PHE A 241 20.01 4.23 -7.84
CA PHE A 241 19.19 3.20 -7.18
C PHE A 241 17.75 3.67 -7.03
N ARG A 242 16.80 2.81 -7.39
CA ARG A 242 15.34 3.04 -7.25
C ARG A 242 14.72 1.83 -6.57
N PHE A 243 14.08 2.03 -5.42
CA PHE A 243 13.50 0.91 -4.64
C PHE A 243 12.48 0.13 -5.47
N CYS A 244 11.55 0.83 -6.13
CA CYS A 244 10.51 0.20 -6.94
C CYS A 244 11.09 -0.63 -8.09
N GLU A 245 12.14 -0.19 -8.77
CA GLU A 245 12.77 -0.97 -9.85
C GLU A 245 13.57 -2.16 -9.31
N ALA A 246 14.22 -2.00 -8.15
CA ALA A 246 14.99 -3.06 -7.54
C ALA A 246 14.09 -4.19 -7.02
N TYR A 247 12.96 -3.88 -6.39
CA TYR A 247 12.16 -4.87 -5.64
C TYR A 247 10.78 -5.17 -6.21
N HIS A 248 10.27 -4.35 -7.14
CA HIS A 248 9.04 -4.64 -7.88
C HIS A 248 9.09 -4.03 -9.29
N PRO A 249 9.93 -4.60 -10.19
CA PRO A 249 10.14 -4.07 -11.54
C PRO A 249 8.83 -3.80 -12.29
N ALA A 250 8.80 -2.71 -13.06
CA ALA A 250 7.62 -2.37 -13.84
C ALA A 250 7.33 -3.41 -14.94
N THR A 251 6.07 -3.77 -15.10
CA THR A 251 5.57 -4.61 -16.19
C THR A 251 4.30 -3.97 -16.77
N PRO A 252 3.96 -4.21 -18.04
CA PRO A 252 2.69 -3.71 -18.59
C PRO A 252 1.46 -4.12 -17.77
N LYS A 253 1.51 -5.30 -17.12
CA LYS A 253 0.45 -5.79 -16.23
C LYS A 253 0.32 -4.93 -14.97
N ASN A 254 1.39 -4.74 -14.21
CA ASN A 254 1.32 -3.98 -12.95
C ASN A 254 1.12 -2.48 -13.20
N GLN A 255 1.61 -1.95 -14.32
CA GLN A 255 1.33 -0.59 -14.78
C GLN A 255 -0.16 -0.38 -15.07
N ARG A 256 -0.76 -1.27 -15.87
CA ARG A 256 -2.19 -1.18 -16.19
C ARG A 256 -3.07 -1.36 -14.95
N TYR A 257 -2.68 -2.28 -14.07
CA TYR A 257 -3.46 -2.62 -12.89
C TYR A 257 -3.40 -1.56 -11.78
N ALA A 258 -2.23 -0.97 -11.53
CA ALA A 258 -2.01 -0.07 -10.40
C ALA A 258 -1.85 1.40 -10.84
N ASP A 259 -1.00 1.66 -11.83
CA ASP A 259 -0.68 3.05 -12.23
C ASP A 259 -1.86 3.75 -12.93
N ALA A 260 -2.83 3.02 -13.48
CA ALA A 260 -4.07 3.61 -14.00
C ALA A 260 -4.87 4.31 -12.90
N ARG A 261 -4.98 3.68 -11.71
CA ARG A 261 -5.69 4.25 -10.54
C ARG A 261 -5.00 5.50 -10.02
N VAL A 262 -3.66 5.45 -9.92
CA VAL A 262 -2.82 6.61 -9.56
C VAL A 262 -3.02 7.75 -10.56
N TRP A 263 -2.93 7.45 -11.86
CA TRP A 263 -3.14 8.42 -12.94
C TRP A 263 -4.50 9.12 -12.82
N SER A 264 -5.56 8.36 -12.60
CA SER A 264 -6.91 8.92 -12.55
C SER A 264 -7.10 9.85 -11.36
N ILE A 265 -6.65 9.44 -10.17
CA ILE A 265 -6.68 10.27 -8.96
C ILE A 265 -5.89 11.56 -9.17
N PHE A 266 -4.67 11.48 -9.72
CA PHE A 266 -3.83 12.66 -9.94
C PHE A 266 -4.41 13.62 -10.98
N ARG A 267 -4.93 13.10 -12.10
CA ARG A 267 -5.65 13.89 -13.12
C ARG A 267 -6.81 14.67 -12.52
N ARG A 268 -7.60 14.04 -11.65
CA ARG A 268 -8.78 14.65 -11.03
C ARG A 268 -8.43 15.62 -9.91
N ALA A 269 -7.37 15.36 -9.15
CA ALA A 269 -6.93 16.23 -8.05
C ALA A 269 -6.15 17.46 -8.54
N ALA A 270 -5.48 17.38 -9.68
CA ALA A 270 -4.75 18.48 -10.30
C ALA A 270 -5.01 18.58 -11.81
N PRO A 271 -6.23 18.96 -12.24
CA PRO A 271 -6.56 19.11 -13.66
C PRO A 271 -5.73 20.17 -14.40
N SER A 272 -5.07 21.09 -13.68
CA SER A 272 -4.09 22.02 -14.26
C SER A 272 -2.78 21.35 -14.72
N GLN A 273 -2.50 20.14 -14.25
CA GLN A 273 -1.32 19.35 -14.60
C GLN A 273 -1.67 18.26 -15.63
N THR A 274 -0.75 18.02 -16.55
CA THR A 274 -0.90 16.99 -17.58
C THR A 274 -0.17 15.71 -17.17
N PHE A 275 -0.93 14.64 -16.93
CA PHE A 275 -0.39 13.29 -16.71
C PHE A 275 -0.64 12.43 -17.94
N SER A 276 0.42 12.07 -18.68
CA SER A 276 0.28 11.22 -19.87
C SER A 276 -0.25 9.83 -19.48
N PRO A 277 -1.20 9.25 -20.25
CA PRO A 277 -1.65 7.88 -20.01
C PRO A 277 -0.62 6.81 -20.43
N ASP A 278 0.46 7.21 -21.11
CA ASP A 278 1.40 6.30 -21.75
C ASP A 278 2.05 5.32 -20.76
N TYR A 279 2.34 5.76 -19.53
CA TYR A 279 2.98 4.92 -18.52
C TYR A 279 2.07 3.78 -18.05
N HIS A 280 0.83 4.06 -17.65
CA HIS A 280 -0.11 2.99 -17.26
C HIS A 280 -0.55 2.12 -18.44
N ARG A 281 -0.33 2.58 -19.68
CA ARG A 281 -0.54 1.77 -20.90
C ARG A 281 0.69 0.92 -21.27
N GLY A 282 1.79 1.04 -20.54
CA GLY A 282 3.02 0.29 -20.78
C GLY A 282 3.73 0.65 -22.08
N LEU A 283 3.60 1.90 -22.54
CA LEU A 283 4.35 2.35 -23.71
C LEU A 283 5.83 2.48 -23.38
N GLU A 284 6.67 2.04 -24.31
CA GLU A 284 8.13 2.10 -24.17
C GLU A 284 8.60 3.56 -24.01
N GLY A 285 9.54 3.78 -23.08
CA GLY A 285 10.09 5.11 -22.80
C GLY A 285 9.19 6.03 -21.95
N ALA A 286 7.94 5.63 -21.66
CA ALA A 286 7.05 6.39 -20.80
C ALA A 286 7.62 6.52 -19.37
N LYS A 287 7.44 7.69 -18.76
CA LYS A 287 7.95 8.00 -17.41
C LYS A 287 6.90 7.70 -16.34
N PRO A 288 7.33 7.18 -15.17
CA PRO A 288 6.42 6.96 -14.04
C PRO A 288 5.79 8.27 -13.56
N TYR A 289 4.57 8.17 -13.01
CA TYR A 289 3.93 9.29 -12.33
C TYR A 289 4.74 9.70 -11.08
N PRO A 290 4.82 11.01 -10.76
CA PRO A 290 5.54 11.48 -9.57
C PRO A 290 4.96 10.83 -8.30
N LEU A 291 5.79 10.57 -7.30
CA LEU A 291 5.31 9.89 -6.07
C LEU A 291 4.17 10.66 -5.39
N TRP A 292 4.23 11.99 -5.45
CA TRP A 292 3.21 12.90 -4.94
C TRP A 292 3.03 14.10 -5.87
N ILE A 293 1.88 14.76 -5.76
CA ILE A 293 1.55 15.98 -6.50
C ILE A 293 0.94 17.02 -5.56
N LYS A 294 1.04 18.29 -5.95
CA LYS A 294 0.25 19.35 -5.31
C LYS A 294 -1.12 19.38 -5.98
N PRO A 295 -2.23 19.20 -5.24
CA PRO A 295 -3.56 19.32 -5.83
C PRO A 295 -3.86 20.79 -6.17
N ASP A 296 -4.74 21.02 -7.15
CA ASP A 296 -5.11 22.37 -7.60
C ASP A 296 -5.87 23.16 -6.53
N LYS A 297 -6.65 22.43 -5.72
CA LYS A 297 -7.37 22.95 -4.57
C LYS A 297 -7.12 22.07 -3.36
N LYS A 298 -7.25 22.65 -2.17
CA LYS A 298 -7.31 21.87 -0.94
C LYS A 298 -8.51 20.91 -0.99
N LEU A 299 -8.31 19.69 -0.51
CA LEU A 299 -9.30 18.62 -0.57
C LEU A 299 -10.10 18.55 0.73
N SER A 300 -11.42 18.57 0.62
CA SER A 300 -12.32 18.17 1.71
C SER A 300 -12.40 16.64 1.80
N VAL A 301 -12.94 16.12 2.91
CA VAL A 301 -13.26 14.69 3.05
C VAL A 301 -14.17 14.22 1.89
N ALA A 302 -15.14 15.03 1.47
CA ALA A 302 -16.02 14.69 0.35
C ALA A 302 -15.27 14.60 -1.00
N ASP A 303 -14.29 15.47 -1.24
CA ASP A 303 -13.43 15.38 -2.42
C ASP A 303 -12.60 14.08 -2.39
N VAL A 304 -12.04 13.72 -1.23
CA VAL A 304 -11.28 12.48 -1.04
C VAL A 304 -12.16 11.25 -1.30
N PHE A 305 -13.38 11.21 -0.78
CA PHE A 305 -14.35 10.16 -1.10
C PHE A 305 -14.66 10.09 -2.60
N ALA A 306 -14.82 11.23 -3.27
CA ALA A 306 -15.11 11.28 -4.70
C ALA A 306 -13.93 10.79 -5.56
N LEU A 307 -12.68 10.99 -5.10
CA LEU A 307 -11.48 10.45 -5.75
C LEU A 307 -11.37 8.93 -5.56
N MET A 308 -11.66 8.42 -4.37
CA MET A 308 -11.58 6.98 -4.08
C MET A 308 -12.71 6.16 -4.71
N ARG A 309 -13.78 6.80 -5.18
CA ARG A 309 -14.89 6.17 -5.93
C ARG A 309 -14.76 6.32 -7.43
N ASP A 310 -13.61 6.78 -7.91
CA ASP A 310 -13.34 6.96 -9.32
C ASP A 310 -13.38 5.63 -10.09
N HIS A 311 -13.93 5.67 -11.30
CA HIS A 311 -13.98 4.55 -12.23
C HIS A 311 -13.65 5.03 -13.65
N TYR A 312 -12.77 6.03 -13.74
CA TYR A 312 -12.17 6.60 -14.96
C TYR A 312 -13.10 7.46 -15.84
N GLU A 313 -14.14 8.06 -15.25
CA GLU A 313 -14.92 9.16 -15.89
C GLU A 313 -14.00 10.34 -16.24
#